data_AF-A0A1I0K6C1-F1
#
_entry.id   AF-A0A1I0K6C1-F1
#
_cell.length_a   1.000
_cell.length_b   1.000
_cell.length_c   1.000
_cell.angle_alpha   90.00
_cell.angle_beta   90.00
_cell.angle_gamma   90.00
#
_symmetry.space_group_name_H-M   'P 1'
#
loop_
_entity.id
_entity.type
_entity.pdbx_description
1 polymer ?
#
loop_
_entity_poly.entity_id
_entity_poly.type
_entity_poly.pdbx_seq_one_letter_code
_entity_poly.pdbx_strand_id
1 'polypeptide(L)'
;MDAIRQAQRKHRAAIEQTYDGTCEIYEQKPVKDPDTKVTSHKEVSVQAEIPCHLSFSSTPPAAASGTATDVVETIKLFLAPELIIPPGSRIEVSQQGRTESYGQSGKAAVYSSHQEILLELWRGYA
;
A
#
# COMPACT_ATOMS: atom_id res chain seq x y z
N MET A 1 -19.84 -20.01 -16.51
CA MET A 1 -19.13 -18.72 -16.40
C MET A 1 -19.80 -17.75 -15.44
N ASP A 2 -21.14 -17.63 -15.45
CA ASP A 2 -21.83 -16.62 -14.63
C ASP A 2 -21.79 -16.87 -13.12
N ALA A 3 -21.86 -18.14 -12.69
CA ALA A 3 -21.73 -18.50 -11.28
C ALA A 3 -20.35 -18.10 -10.69
N ILE A 4 -19.27 -18.29 -11.44
CA ILE A 4 -17.91 -17.93 -11.01
C ILE A 4 -17.79 -16.40 -10.88
N ARG A 5 -18.29 -15.64 -11.86
CA ARG A 5 -18.30 -14.17 -11.80
C ARG A 5 -19.14 -13.65 -10.63
N GLN A 6 -20.27 -14.29 -10.35
CA GLN A 6 -21.10 -13.95 -9.20
C GLN A 6 -20.35 -14.22 -7.88
N ALA A 7 -19.67 -15.36 -7.78
CA ALA A 7 -18.85 -15.68 -6.61
C ALA A 7 -17.70 -14.66 -6.42
N GLN A 8 -17.01 -14.27 -7.49
CA GLN A 8 -15.96 -13.24 -7.44
C GLN A 8 -16.49 -11.89 -6.96
N ARG A 9 -17.66 -11.45 -7.44
CA ARG A 9 -18.30 -10.22 -6.97
C ARG A 9 -18.64 -10.27 -5.48
N LYS A 10 -19.20 -11.39 -4.99
CA LYS A 10 -19.48 -11.58 -3.57
C LYS A 10 -18.20 -11.58 -2.73
N HIS A 11 -17.13 -12.20 -3.23
CA HIS A 11 -15.83 -12.20 -2.56
C HIS A 11 -15.24 -10.79 -2.45
N ARG A 12 -15.28 -10.01 -3.55
CA ARG A 12 -14.90 -8.59 -3.53
C ARG A 12 -15.70 -7.81 -2.51
N ALA A 13 -17.03 -7.91 -2.53
CA ALA A 13 -17.89 -7.21 -1.59
C ALA A 13 -17.62 -7.58 -0.12
N ALA A 14 -17.23 -8.83 0.16
CA ALA A 14 -16.87 -9.26 1.51
C ALA A 14 -15.52 -8.69 1.98
N ILE A 15 -14.54 -8.56 1.07
CA ILE A 15 -13.23 -7.97 1.38
C ILE A 15 -13.36 -6.46 1.55
N GLU A 16 -14.06 -5.77 0.66
CA GLU A 16 -14.22 -4.31 0.76
C GLU A 16 -15.00 -3.90 2.03
N GLN A 17 -15.82 -4.78 2.60
CA GLN A 17 -16.44 -4.55 3.92
C GLN A 17 -15.43 -4.54 5.08
N THR A 18 -14.23 -5.09 4.89
CA THR A 18 -13.16 -5.02 5.90
C THR A 18 -12.31 -3.75 5.77
N TYR A 19 -12.57 -2.91 4.77
CA TYR A 19 -11.84 -1.66 4.59
C TYR A 19 -12.29 -0.66 5.65
N ASP A 20 -11.47 -0.55 6.69
CA ASP A 20 -11.66 0.29 7.87
C ASP A 20 -10.69 1.47 7.92
N GLY A 21 -9.97 1.71 6.83
CA GLY A 21 -9.07 2.84 6.64
C GLY A 21 -9.21 3.49 5.28
N THR A 22 -8.45 4.57 5.10
CA THR A 22 -8.24 5.23 3.81
C THR A 22 -6.76 5.43 3.57
N CYS A 23 -6.34 5.46 2.32
CA CYS A 23 -4.97 5.81 1.96
C CYS A 23 -4.89 6.88 0.87
N GLU A 24 -3.79 7.61 0.90
CA GLU A 24 -3.40 8.59 -0.10
C GLU A 24 -2.04 8.22 -0.69
N ILE A 25 -1.92 8.34 -2.01
CA ILE A 25 -0.78 7.91 -2.79
C ILE A 25 -0.03 9.13 -3.28
N TYR A 26 1.28 9.13 -3.04
CA TYR A 26 2.16 10.22 -3.41
C TYR A 26 3.27 9.72 -4.33
N GLU A 27 3.56 10.51 -5.36
CA GLU A 27 4.63 10.24 -6.33
C GLU A 27 5.60 11.42 -6.44
N GLN A 28 6.86 11.15 -6.77
CA GLN A 28 7.83 12.16 -7.17
C GLN A 28 7.66 12.52 -8.65
N LYS A 29 7.10 13.69 -8.94
CA LYS A 29 6.91 14.18 -10.31
C LYS A 29 7.84 15.34 -10.64
N PRO A 30 8.37 15.40 -11.88
CA PRO A 30 9.13 16.56 -12.34
C PRO A 30 8.21 17.77 -12.45
N VAL A 31 8.52 18.81 -11.67
CA VAL A 31 7.84 20.10 -11.69
C VAL A 31 8.81 21.13 -12.23
N LYS A 32 8.42 21.79 -13.33
CA LYS A 32 9.20 22.86 -13.93
C LYS A 32 8.81 24.19 -13.32
N ASP A 33 9.80 24.89 -12.77
CA ASP A 33 9.65 26.25 -12.28
C ASP A 33 9.39 27.20 -13.48
N PRO A 34 8.31 28.01 -13.45
CA PRO A 34 7.94 28.85 -14.57
C PRO A 34 8.91 30.01 -14.78
N ASP A 35 9.61 30.48 -13.75
CA ASP A 35 10.48 31.65 -13.78
C ASP A 35 11.92 31.24 -14.12
N THR A 36 12.45 30.26 -13.39
CA THR A 36 13.85 29.81 -13.54
C THR A 36 14.02 28.74 -14.62
N LYS A 37 12.91 28.14 -15.10
CA LYS A 37 12.87 26.99 -16.03
C LYS A 37 13.57 25.72 -15.51
N VAL A 38 14.03 25.71 -14.26
CA VAL A 38 14.63 24.54 -13.61
C VAL A 38 13.54 23.50 -13.34
N THR A 39 13.85 22.23 -13.60
CA THR A 39 12.96 21.11 -13.24
C THR A 39 13.46 20.47 -11.96
N SER A 40 12.59 20.35 -10.96
CA SER A 40 12.86 19.64 -9.71
C SER A 40 11.81 18.56 -9.48
N HIS A 41 12.18 17.48 -8.79
CA HIS A 41 11.22 16.47 -8.38
C HIS A 41 10.51 16.94 -7.12
N LYS A 42 9.18 16.95 -7.16
CA LYS A 42 8.34 17.26 -6.01
C LYS A 42 7.39 16.11 -5.76
N GLU A 43 7.14 15.85 -4.49
CA GLU A 43 6.08 14.95 -4.10
C GLU A 43 4.72 15.57 -4.43
N VAL A 44 3.87 14.79 -5.09
CA VAL A 44 2.52 15.20 -5.49
C VAL A 44 1.56 14.08 -5.13
N SER A 45 0.44 14.43 -4.49
CA SER A 45 -0.69 13.52 -4.29
C SER A 45 -1.31 13.17 -5.63
N VAL A 46 -1.39 11.88 -5.94
CA VAL A 46 -1.92 11.39 -7.22
C VAL A 46 -3.28 10.74 -7.10
N GLN A 47 -3.59 10.17 -5.94
CA GLN A 47 -4.86 9.52 -5.63
C GLN A 47 -5.09 9.65 -4.12
N ALA A 48 -6.26 10.11 -3.70
CA ALA A 48 -6.58 10.40 -2.30
C ALA A 48 -7.88 9.72 -1.85
N GLU A 49 -8.05 9.60 -0.54
CA GLU A 49 -9.25 9.05 0.12
C GLU A 49 -9.64 7.65 -0.38
N ILE A 50 -8.66 6.83 -0.74
CA ILE A 50 -8.89 5.48 -1.27
C ILE A 50 -9.24 4.55 -0.13
N PRO A 51 -10.40 3.87 -0.13
CA PRO A 51 -10.73 2.87 0.88
C PRO A 51 -9.71 1.72 0.88
N CYS A 52 -9.22 1.36 2.06
CA CYS A 52 -8.20 0.32 2.20
C CYS A 52 -8.31 -0.44 3.52
N HIS A 53 -7.57 -1.53 3.63
CA HIS A 53 -7.30 -2.19 4.90
C HIS A 53 -5.80 -2.45 5.05
N LEU A 54 -5.24 -2.03 6.17
CA LEU A 54 -3.86 -2.26 6.58
C LEU A 54 -3.81 -3.41 7.57
N SER A 55 -3.11 -4.47 7.18
CA SER A 55 -2.91 -5.67 8.00
C SER A 55 -1.45 -5.80 8.41
N PHE A 56 -1.26 -6.25 9.64
CA PHE A 56 0.04 -6.58 10.20
C PHE A 56 0.09 -8.06 10.53
N SER A 57 1.18 -8.71 10.18
CA SER A 57 1.45 -10.09 10.61
C SER A 57 2.92 -10.20 10.97
N SER A 58 3.22 -10.84 12.09
CA SER A 58 4.59 -11.11 12.53
C SER A 58 4.84 -12.61 12.55
N THR A 59 6.07 -13.00 12.20
CA THR A 59 6.51 -14.38 12.35
C THR A 59 7.51 -14.45 13.50
N PRO A 60 7.27 -15.27 14.54
CA PRO A 60 8.22 -15.41 15.62
C PRO A 60 9.53 -16.01 15.08
N PRO A 61 10.68 -15.62 15.65
CA PRO A 61 11.95 -16.13 15.18
C PRO A 61 12.04 -17.65 15.38
N ALA A 62 12.63 -18.33 14.41
CA ALA A 62 12.92 -19.76 14.53
C ALA A 62 13.90 -19.95 15.69
N ALA A 63 13.56 -20.81 16.66
CA ALA A 63 14.43 -21.15 17.78
C ALA A 63 15.66 -21.93 17.29
N ALA A 64 16.68 -21.23 16.78
CA ALA A 64 17.96 -21.82 16.44
C ALA A 64 19.09 -20.81 16.65
N SER A 65 19.83 -21.03 17.75
CA SER A 65 21.25 -20.71 17.91
C SER A 65 21.66 -19.22 17.95
N GLY A 66 21.53 -18.62 19.13
CA GLY A 66 22.62 -17.82 19.71
C GLY A 66 22.81 -16.36 19.26
N THR A 67 22.00 -15.81 18.37
CA THR A 67 21.99 -14.36 18.09
C THR A 67 20.57 -13.83 18.14
N ALA A 68 20.37 -12.64 18.71
CA ALA A 68 19.07 -11.99 18.80
C ALA A 68 18.46 -11.90 17.40
N THR A 69 17.42 -12.69 17.15
CA THR A 69 16.76 -12.77 15.87
C THR A 69 15.61 -11.76 15.88
N ASP A 70 15.70 -10.72 15.06
CA ASP A 70 14.65 -9.69 14.97
C ASP A 70 13.30 -10.31 14.57
N VAL A 71 12.22 -9.85 15.20
CA VAL A 71 10.86 -10.18 14.76
C VAL A 71 10.65 -9.58 13.38
N VAL A 72 10.40 -10.43 12.38
CA VAL A 72 10.06 -9.97 11.04
C VAL A 72 8.57 -9.67 10.99
N GLU A 73 8.25 -8.38 10.90
CA GLU A 73 6.89 -7.89 10.66
C GLU A 73 6.65 -7.72 9.16
N THR A 74 5.50 -8.19 8.69
CA THR A 74 5.00 -7.99 7.34
C THR A 74 3.81 -7.06 7.41
N ILE A 75 3.93 -5.90 6.77
CA ILE A 75 2.88 -4.90 6.62
C ILE A 75 2.29 -5.08 5.22
N LYS A 76 0.97 -5.26 5.15
CA LYS A 76 0.26 -5.50 3.90
C LYS A 76 -0.94 -4.58 3.77
N LEU A 77 -1.01 -3.88 2.65
CA LEU A 77 -2.13 -3.05 2.27
C LEU A 77 -3.04 -3.79 1.28
N PHE A 78 -4.34 -3.78 1.56
CA PHE A 78 -5.38 -4.31 0.68
C PHE A 78 -6.13 -3.17 0.02
N LEU A 79 -6.28 -3.24 -1.30
CA LEU A 79 -6.95 -2.24 -2.13
C LEU A 79 -7.84 -2.88 -3.20
N ALA A 80 -8.73 -2.09 -3.79
CA ALA A 80 -9.48 -2.50 -4.97
C ALA A 80 -8.52 -2.92 -6.12
N PRO A 81 -8.84 -3.98 -6.88
CA PRO A 81 -7.90 -4.60 -7.82
C PRO A 81 -7.60 -3.74 -9.06
N GLU A 82 -8.48 -2.80 -9.40
CA GLU A 82 -8.31 -1.88 -10.54
C GLU A 82 -7.37 -0.71 -10.29
N LEU A 83 -6.98 -0.45 -9.04
CA LEU A 83 -6.10 0.68 -8.71
C LEU A 83 -4.68 0.39 -9.19
N ILE A 84 -4.05 1.38 -9.82
CA ILE A 84 -2.65 1.28 -10.24
C ILE A 84 -1.85 2.13 -9.27
N ILE A 85 -1.03 1.46 -8.45
CA ILE A 85 -0.12 2.11 -7.51
C ILE A 85 1.30 2.02 -8.10
N PRO A 86 1.91 3.15 -8.50
CA PRO A 86 3.23 3.12 -9.11
C PRO A 86 4.32 2.69 -8.12
N PRO A 87 5.29 1.87 -8.56
CA PRO A 87 6.42 1.49 -7.72
C PRO A 87 7.15 2.71 -7.14
N GLY A 88 7.59 2.62 -5.88
CA GLY A 88 8.29 3.70 -5.20
C GLY A 88 7.40 4.84 -4.71
N SER A 89 6.07 4.70 -4.81
CA SER A 89 5.14 5.65 -4.19
C SER A 89 5.27 5.63 -2.67
N ARG A 90 5.14 6.82 -2.06
CA ARG A 90 4.81 6.94 -0.64
C ARG A 90 3.31 6.75 -0.50
N ILE A 91 2.90 5.95 0.47
CA ILE A 91 1.50 5.65 0.75
C ILE A 91 1.23 6.06 2.19
N GLU A 92 0.38 7.06 2.37
CA GLU A 92 -0.10 7.48 3.68
C GLU A 92 -1.40 6.74 3.98
N VAL A 93 -1.48 6.05 5.11
CA VAL A 93 -2.65 5.26 5.50
C VAL A 93 -3.20 5.78 6.81
N SER A 94 -4.49 6.10 6.82
CA SER A 94 -5.28 6.45 7.99
C SER A 94 -6.22 5.30 8.37
N GLN A 95 -5.98 4.65 9.50
CA GLN A 95 -6.80 3.53 9.99
C GLN A 95 -6.89 3.59 11.53
N GLN A 96 -8.10 3.37 12.07
CA GLN A 96 -8.35 3.31 13.52
C GLN A 96 -7.78 4.51 14.31
N GLY A 97 -7.90 5.73 13.74
CA GLY A 97 -7.44 6.97 14.36
C GLY A 97 -5.93 7.21 14.32
N ARG A 98 -5.17 6.41 13.56
CA ARG A 98 -3.74 6.59 13.32
C ARG A 98 -3.48 6.86 11.86
N THR A 99 -2.52 7.73 11.58
CA THR A 99 -2.04 8.00 10.22
C THR A 99 -0.54 7.77 10.17
N GLU A 100 -0.10 6.91 9.26
CA GLU A 100 1.32 6.56 9.09
C GLU A 100 1.69 6.51 7.61
N SER A 101 2.96 6.76 7.30
CA SER A 101 3.50 6.70 5.94
C SER A 101 4.31 5.42 5.73
N TYR A 102 4.12 4.82 4.56
CA TYR A 102 4.81 3.62 4.13
C TYR A 102 5.37 3.78 2.71
N GLY A 103 6.42 3.02 2.42
CA GLY A 103 6.91 2.82 1.06
C GLY A 103 6.38 1.50 0.51
N GLN A 104 6.07 1.47 -0.78
CA GLN A 104 5.79 0.22 -1.48
C GLN A 104 7.08 -0.62 -1.60
N SER A 105 7.14 -1.77 -0.91
CA SER A 105 8.34 -2.62 -0.85
C SER A 105 8.40 -3.71 -1.93
N GLY A 106 7.44 -3.73 -2.87
CA GLY A 106 7.42 -4.69 -3.97
C GLY A 106 6.25 -4.51 -4.93
N LYS A 107 6.16 -5.39 -5.93
CA LYS A 107 5.05 -5.39 -6.89
C LYS A 107 3.74 -5.82 -6.21
N ALA A 108 2.64 -5.13 -6.52
CA ALA A 108 1.31 -5.52 -6.08
C ALA A 108 0.93 -6.92 -6.61
N ALA A 109 0.42 -7.77 -5.72
CA ALA A 109 -0.23 -9.01 -6.10
C ALA A 109 -1.71 -8.73 -6.40
N VAL A 110 -2.12 -8.83 -7.66
CA VAL A 110 -3.47 -8.47 -8.10
C VAL A 110 -4.33 -9.72 -8.27
N TYR A 111 -5.47 -9.76 -7.59
CA TYR A 111 -6.49 -10.80 -7.68
C TYR A 111 -7.77 -10.24 -8.30
N SER A 112 -8.76 -11.09 -8.59
CA SER A 112 -10.03 -10.62 -9.18
C SER A 112 -10.87 -9.73 -8.25
N SER A 113 -10.59 -9.77 -6.95
CA SER A 113 -11.39 -9.12 -5.90
C SER A 113 -10.69 -7.97 -5.21
N HIS A 114 -9.36 -7.98 -5.16
CA HIS A 114 -8.51 -7.02 -4.45
C HIS A 114 -7.09 -7.15 -4.97
N GLN A 115 -6.23 -6.22 -4.59
CA GLN A 115 -4.80 -6.36 -4.69
C GLN A 115 -4.16 -6.26 -3.30
N GLU A 116 -2.98 -6.85 -3.17
CA GLU A 116 -2.16 -6.80 -1.97
C GLU A 116 -0.83 -6.12 -2.29
N ILE A 117 -0.44 -5.15 -1.47
CA ILE A 117 0.82 -4.44 -1.58
C ILE A 117 1.61 -4.65 -0.30
N LEU A 118 2.82 -5.21 -0.44
CA LEU A 118 3.75 -5.25 0.68
C LEU A 118 4.33 -3.85 0.90
N LEU A 119 4.37 -3.47 2.16
CA LEU A 119 4.80 -2.16 2.61
C LEU A 119 6.02 -2.28 3.51
N GLU A 120 6.79 -1.20 3.54
CA GLU A 120 7.83 -0.95 4.55
C GLU A 120 7.59 0.41 5.20
N LEU A 121 8.09 0.60 6.42
CA LEU A 121 8.04 1.91 7.06
C LEU A 121 8.73 2.95 6.19
N TRP A 122 8.07 4.09 5.98
CA TRP A 122 8.62 5.14 5.15
C TRP A 122 9.88 5.75 5.78
N ARG A 123 10.98 5.78 5.02
CA ARG A 123 12.27 6.36 5.45
C ARG A 123 12.69 7.58 4.63
N GLY A 124 11.81 8.08 3.78
CA GLY A 124 12.11 9.11 2.78
C GLY A 124 12.40 8.53 1.40
N TYR A 125 12.49 9.42 0.41
CA TYR A 125 12.93 9.06 -0.94
C TYR A 125 14.44 8.82 -0.95
N ALA A 126 14.89 7.81 -1.70
CA ALA A 126 16.31 7.53 -1.95
C ALA A 126 16.93 8.52 -2.94
#